data_AF-A0A7W0RAR6-F1
#
_entry.id   AF-A0A7W0RAR6-F1
#
_cell.length_a   1.000
_cell.length_b   1.000
_cell.length_c   1.000
_cell.angle_alpha   90.00
_cell.angle_beta   90.00
_cell.angle_gamma   90.00
#
_symmetry.space_group_name_H-M   'P 1'
#
loop_
_entity.id
_entity.type
_entity.pdbx_description
1 polymer ?
#
loop_
_entity_poly.entity_id
_entity_poly.type
_entity_poly.pdbx_seq_one_letter_code
_entity_poly.pdbx_strand_id
1 'polypeptide(L)'
;MKRALATAAAVLALPGAASAKVVELGAAIPSAQISCPTNCQALSRVTGYQSRAGALRDPFLIRRAGKIVAFTVRLGDPTPEQLRFFQDDLRLGQPSVQVSVLRRDTRRRTRTEHRLLAQSDVFPVKTYLGSAPTFVLDKPIKVSRGTIVALTTPTWAPALAVGLKRDHLWRASRPKGRCDNVSQRAQLVRLMSIKPFGCSYLTARLYYTVTYVPDNRPQS
;
A
#
# COMPACT_ATOMS: atom_id res chain seq x y z
N MET A 1 -19.96 38.84 -64.08
CA MET A 1 -20.31 37.92 -62.97
C MET A 1 -19.41 36.70 -63.03
N LYS A 2 -18.42 36.57 -62.12
CA LYS A 2 -17.63 35.34 -61.93
C LYS A 2 -17.53 35.11 -60.42
N ARG A 3 -18.14 34.02 -59.95
CA ARG A 3 -18.19 33.64 -58.52
C ARG A 3 -16.85 33.01 -58.13
N ALA A 4 -16.16 33.59 -57.16
CA ALA A 4 -15.01 32.97 -56.52
C ALA A 4 -15.50 31.96 -55.47
N LEU A 5 -15.14 30.68 -55.63
CA LEU A 5 -15.35 29.65 -54.61
C LEU A 5 -14.22 29.80 -53.57
N ALA A 6 -14.59 30.15 -52.33
CA ALA A 6 -13.69 30.10 -51.19
C ALA A 6 -13.68 28.68 -50.61
N THR A 7 -12.57 27.95 -50.79
CA THR A 7 -12.30 26.68 -50.12
C THR A 7 -11.88 26.93 -48.68
N ALA A 8 -12.77 26.62 -47.73
CA ALA A 8 -12.44 26.62 -46.31
C ALA A 8 -11.65 25.35 -45.95
N ALA A 9 -10.35 25.49 -45.67
CA ALA A 9 -9.53 24.42 -45.13
C ALA A 9 -9.81 24.26 -43.63
N ALA A 10 -10.57 23.24 -43.25
CA ALA A 10 -10.80 22.89 -41.85
C ALA A 10 -9.53 22.21 -41.29
N VAL A 11 -8.76 22.93 -40.47
CA VAL A 11 -7.65 22.36 -39.70
C VAL A 11 -8.25 21.47 -38.61
N LEU A 12 -8.15 20.16 -38.78
CA LEU A 12 -8.44 19.16 -37.75
C LEU A 12 -7.39 19.27 -36.64
N ALA A 13 -7.70 20.04 -35.60
CA ALA A 13 -6.94 20.01 -34.35
C ALA A 13 -7.16 18.63 -33.69
N LEU A 14 -6.20 17.73 -33.86
CA LEU A 14 -6.16 16.46 -33.12
C LEU A 14 -6.17 16.79 -31.62
N PRO A 15 -7.12 16.28 -30.81
CA PRO A 15 -7.07 16.47 -29.38
C PRO A 15 -5.78 15.84 -28.85
N GLY A 16 -4.92 16.66 -28.25
CA GLY A 16 -3.67 16.18 -27.65
C GLY A 16 -4.01 15.10 -26.63
N ALA A 17 -3.49 13.89 -26.85
CA ALA A 17 -3.67 12.79 -25.93
C ALA A 17 -3.09 13.21 -24.57
N ALA A 18 -3.97 13.49 -23.61
CA ALA A 18 -3.59 13.76 -22.24
C ALA A 18 -3.09 12.45 -21.62
N SER A 19 -1.80 12.14 -21.83
CA SER A 19 -1.14 10.99 -21.21
C SER A 19 -1.06 11.23 -19.71
N ALA A 20 -1.98 10.62 -18.94
CA ALA A 20 -1.90 10.63 -17.49
C ALA A 20 -0.68 9.81 -17.05
N LYS A 21 0.25 10.44 -16.33
CA LYS A 21 1.41 9.75 -15.77
C LYS A 21 0.93 8.69 -14.79
N VAL A 22 1.32 7.43 -14.98
CA VAL A 22 1.09 6.37 -13.99
C VAL A 22 2.36 6.18 -13.18
N VAL A 23 2.23 6.11 -11.85
CA VAL A 23 3.34 5.94 -10.92
C VAL A 23 3.06 4.72 -10.06
N GLU A 24 4.00 3.77 -10.05
CA GLU A 24 3.93 2.59 -9.22
C GLU A 24 4.75 2.79 -7.94
N LEU A 25 4.07 3.14 -6.84
CA LEU A 25 4.73 3.30 -5.54
C LEU A 25 5.27 1.96 -5.06
N GLY A 26 6.49 1.96 -4.52
CA GLY A 26 7.16 0.75 -4.05
C GLY A 26 7.86 -0.08 -5.15
N ALA A 27 7.66 0.21 -6.43
CA ALA A 27 8.29 -0.52 -7.54
C ALA A 27 9.82 -0.41 -7.53
N ALA A 28 10.37 0.73 -7.11
CA ALA A 28 11.82 0.95 -7.02
C ALA A 28 12.47 0.20 -5.84
N ILE A 29 11.70 -0.44 -4.95
CA ILE A 29 12.26 -1.17 -3.81
C ILE A 29 12.83 -2.51 -4.30
N PRO A 30 14.14 -2.80 -4.11
CA PRO A 30 14.78 -4.02 -4.58
C PRO A 30 14.11 -5.28 -4.04
N SER A 31 13.73 -6.20 -4.94
CA SER A 31 13.13 -7.50 -4.60
C SER A 31 14.00 -8.27 -3.61
N ALA A 32 13.38 -9.00 -2.68
CA ALA A 32 14.06 -9.94 -1.80
C ALA A 32 13.21 -11.22 -1.68
N GLN A 33 13.75 -12.24 -1.01
CA GLN A 33 13.02 -13.48 -0.81
C GLN A 33 11.87 -13.28 0.19
N ILE A 34 10.67 -13.74 -0.17
CA ILE A 34 9.52 -13.69 0.72
C ILE A 34 9.67 -14.76 1.82
N SER A 35 9.19 -14.46 3.03
CA SER A 35 9.50 -15.28 4.21
C SER A 35 8.91 -16.69 4.16
N CYS A 36 7.71 -16.86 3.59
CA CYS A 36 7.04 -18.16 3.49
C CYS A 36 7.40 -18.87 2.18
N PRO A 37 7.71 -20.18 2.18
CA PRO A 37 7.52 -21.12 3.30
C PRO A 37 8.69 -21.20 4.30
N THR A 38 9.93 -20.84 3.96
CA THR A 38 11.13 -21.19 4.75
C THR A 38 11.14 -20.67 6.19
N ASN A 39 11.07 -19.35 6.37
CA ASN A 39 11.05 -18.69 7.69
C ASN A 39 9.72 -17.95 7.83
N CYS A 40 8.62 -18.69 7.66
CA CYS A 40 7.32 -18.11 7.38
C CYS A 40 6.85 -17.16 8.49
N GLN A 41 6.75 -15.88 8.12
CA GLN A 41 6.23 -14.81 8.94
C GLN A 41 5.20 -14.04 8.14
N ALA A 42 4.12 -13.66 8.80
CA ALA A 42 3.00 -12.98 8.17
C ALA A 42 2.62 -11.70 8.93
N LEU A 43 2.00 -10.78 8.21
CA LEU A 43 1.38 -9.61 8.80
C LEU A 43 0.03 -10.03 9.38
N SER A 44 -0.21 -9.83 10.67
CA SER A 44 -1.49 -10.18 11.30
C SER A 44 -2.18 -8.96 11.92
N ARG A 45 -3.44 -8.73 11.55
CA ARG A 45 -4.34 -7.74 12.16
C ARG A 45 -3.66 -6.37 12.34
N VAL A 46 -3.02 -5.86 11.29
CA VAL A 46 -2.16 -4.68 11.39
C VAL A 46 -2.25 -3.80 10.14
N THR A 47 -2.01 -2.50 10.31
CA THR A 47 -1.76 -1.58 9.20
C THR A 47 -0.30 -1.17 9.24
N GLY A 48 0.40 -1.28 8.11
CA GLY A 48 1.82 -0.96 8.03
C GLY A 48 2.24 -0.38 6.69
N TYR A 49 3.35 0.36 6.72
CA TYR A 49 3.98 0.90 5.52
C TYR A 49 5.50 0.85 5.62
N GLN A 50 6.17 0.73 4.48
CA GLN A 50 7.62 0.82 4.43
C GLN A 50 8.04 2.29 4.61
N SER A 51 8.86 2.58 5.62
CA SER A 51 9.43 3.91 5.83
C SER A 51 10.85 4.05 5.27
N ARG A 52 11.57 2.92 5.17
CA ARG A 52 12.88 2.86 4.54
C ARG A 52 13.07 1.51 3.85
N ALA A 53 13.65 1.50 2.67
CA ALA A 53 14.12 0.29 2.02
C ALA A 53 15.38 0.59 1.20
N GLY A 54 16.54 0.15 1.70
CA GLY A 54 17.82 0.60 1.17
C GLY A 54 17.97 2.11 1.25
N ALA A 55 18.34 2.73 0.12
CA ALA A 55 18.45 4.18 -0.01
C ALA A 55 17.10 4.91 -0.07
N LEU A 56 15.99 4.21 -0.32
CA LEU A 56 14.67 4.82 -0.47
C LEU A 56 14.08 5.19 0.89
N ARG A 57 13.60 6.43 0.99
CA ARG A 57 12.88 6.96 2.16
C ARG A 57 11.42 7.22 1.82
N ASP A 58 10.54 6.73 2.68
CA ASP A 58 9.08 6.82 2.56
C ASP A 58 8.59 6.52 1.13
N PRO A 59 8.87 5.31 0.59
CA PRO A 59 8.55 4.95 -0.80
C PRO A 59 7.04 4.95 -1.13
N PHE A 60 6.18 5.03 -0.13
CA PHE A 60 4.72 5.10 -0.28
C PHE A 60 4.13 6.47 0.09
N LEU A 61 4.98 7.51 0.20
CA LEU A 61 4.54 8.88 0.43
C LEU A 61 3.99 9.49 -0.86
N ILE A 62 2.78 10.03 -0.78
CA ILE A 62 2.14 10.75 -1.87
C ILE A 62 2.79 12.13 -2.02
N ARG A 63 3.48 12.33 -3.14
CA ARG A 63 4.22 13.58 -3.43
C ARG A 63 3.36 14.65 -4.09
N ARG A 64 2.29 14.26 -4.78
CA ARG A 64 1.32 15.16 -5.45
C ARG A 64 -0.10 14.65 -5.16
N ALA A 65 -1.13 15.50 -5.24
CA ALA A 65 -2.50 14.99 -5.20
C ALA A 65 -2.79 14.04 -6.38
N GLY A 66 -3.79 13.18 -6.25
CA GLY A 66 -4.19 12.27 -7.33
C GLY A 66 -5.09 11.15 -6.84
N LYS A 67 -5.02 9.99 -7.51
CA LYS A 67 -5.87 8.84 -7.23
C LYS A 67 -5.08 7.54 -7.18
N ILE A 68 -5.40 6.67 -6.23
CA ILE A 68 -4.99 5.27 -6.26
C ILE A 68 -6.05 4.50 -7.05
N VAL A 69 -5.61 3.68 -8.00
CA VAL A 69 -6.50 2.92 -8.89
C VAL A 69 -6.33 1.42 -8.77
N ALA A 70 -5.17 0.95 -8.31
CA ALA A 70 -4.90 -0.45 -8.08
C ALA A 70 -3.77 -0.63 -7.06
N PHE A 71 -3.60 -1.84 -6.56
CA PHE A 71 -2.43 -2.23 -5.79
C PHE A 71 -2.10 -3.70 -6.02
N THR A 72 -0.82 -4.03 -5.95
CA THR A 72 -0.32 -5.40 -6.10
C THR A 72 0.22 -5.86 -4.77
N VAL A 73 -0.03 -7.11 -4.39
CA VAL A 73 0.53 -7.71 -3.17
C VAL A 73 1.23 -9.00 -3.56
N ARG A 74 2.52 -9.13 -3.26
CA ARG A 74 3.21 -10.42 -3.44
C ARG A 74 3.07 -11.23 -2.15
N LEU A 75 2.55 -12.44 -2.29
CA LEU A 75 2.19 -13.33 -1.20
C LEU A 75 3.13 -14.53 -1.20
N GLY A 76 3.65 -14.88 -0.03
CA GLY A 76 4.38 -16.12 0.16
C GLY A 76 3.45 -17.32 -0.01
N ASP A 77 4.04 -18.51 -0.07
CA ASP A 77 3.32 -19.78 -0.19
C ASP A 77 3.51 -20.59 1.09
N PRO A 78 2.68 -20.39 2.14
CA PRO A 78 2.79 -21.17 3.36
C PRO A 78 2.45 -22.64 3.12
N THR A 79 3.13 -23.54 3.82
CA THR A 79 2.76 -24.97 3.82
C THR A 79 1.38 -25.17 4.47
N PRO A 80 0.71 -26.32 4.27
CA PRO A 80 -0.56 -26.62 4.94
C PRO A 80 -0.50 -26.47 6.47
N GLU A 81 0.61 -26.84 7.11
CA GLU A 81 0.84 -26.70 8.55
C GLU A 81 0.88 -25.22 8.95
N GLN A 82 1.61 -24.40 8.20
CA GLN A 82 1.70 -22.96 8.43
C GLN A 82 0.34 -22.28 8.20
N LEU A 83 -0.42 -22.74 7.21
CA LEU A 83 -1.77 -22.27 6.95
C LEU A 83 -2.69 -22.55 8.16
N ARG A 84 -2.68 -23.79 8.67
CA ARG A 84 -3.44 -24.16 9.89
C ARG A 84 -3.02 -23.31 11.09
N PHE A 85 -1.72 -23.09 11.29
CA PHE A 85 -1.22 -22.23 12.36
C PHE A 85 -1.82 -20.82 12.32
N PHE A 86 -1.82 -20.16 11.15
CA PHE A 86 -2.38 -18.81 11.05
C PHE A 86 -3.91 -18.81 11.14
N GLN A 87 -4.59 -19.73 10.45
CA GLN A 87 -6.05 -19.70 10.36
C GLN A 87 -6.71 -20.17 11.67
N ASP A 88 -6.21 -21.27 12.23
CA ASP A 88 -6.88 -22.05 13.26
C ASP A 88 -6.23 -21.80 14.63
N ASP A 89 -4.92 -22.06 14.78
CA ASP A 89 -4.23 -21.94 16.07
C ASP A 89 -4.24 -20.49 16.57
N LEU A 90 -3.93 -19.54 15.69
CA LEU A 90 -4.00 -18.11 15.98
C LEU A 90 -5.41 -17.51 15.79
N ARG A 91 -6.38 -18.30 15.33
CA ARG A 91 -7.77 -17.89 15.10
C ARG A 91 -7.87 -16.60 14.29
N LEU A 92 -7.05 -16.46 13.24
CA LEU A 92 -7.05 -15.28 12.38
C LEU A 92 -8.06 -15.39 11.24
N GLY A 93 -8.55 -16.60 10.94
CA GLY A 93 -9.47 -16.86 9.83
C GLY A 93 -8.78 -16.75 8.46
N GLN A 94 -9.56 -16.53 7.40
CA GLN A 94 -9.02 -16.45 6.04
C GLN A 94 -8.14 -15.21 5.82
N PRO A 95 -7.03 -15.31 5.06
CA PRO A 95 -6.13 -14.19 4.83
C PRO A 95 -6.81 -13.11 3.98
N SER A 96 -6.55 -11.85 4.32
CA SER A 96 -7.17 -10.69 3.65
C SER A 96 -6.25 -9.47 3.69
N VAL A 97 -6.38 -8.64 2.66
CA VAL A 97 -5.61 -7.40 2.49
C VAL A 97 -6.50 -6.27 2.01
N GLN A 98 -6.06 -5.05 2.28
CA GLN A 98 -6.62 -3.83 1.70
C GLN A 98 -5.55 -2.73 1.73
N VAL A 99 -5.72 -1.68 0.93
CA VAL A 99 -4.89 -0.48 1.04
C VAL A 99 -5.56 0.57 1.92
N SER A 100 -4.75 1.40 2.56
CA SER A 100 -5.21 2.44 3.48
C SER A 100 -4.43 3.72 3.27
N VAL A 101 -5.12 4.85 3.23
CA VAL A 101 -4.53 6.17 3.11
C VAL A 101 -4.44 6.79 4.49
N LEU A 102 -3.22 7.10 4.91
CA LEU A 102 -2.92 7.59 6.25
C LEU A 102 -2.44 9.04 6.20
N ARG A 103 -2.89 9.83 7.16
CA ARG A 103 -2.28 11.12 7.49
C ARG A 103 -1.50 11.00 8.79
N ARG A 104 -0.19 11.21 8.72
CA ARG A 104 0.67 11.30 9.89
C ARG A 104 0.45 12.62 10.62
N ASP A 105 0.37 12.60 11.96
CA ASP A 105 0.35 13.83 12.74
C ASP A 105 1.73 14.50 12.74
N THR A 106 1.75 15.82 12.63
CA THR A 106 2.96 16.65 12.56
C THR A 106 3.38 17.16 13.94
N ARG A 107 2.49 17.15 14.94
CA ARG A 107 2.79 17.60 16.30
C ARG A 107 3.78 16.66 16.98
N ARG A 108 4.82 17.22 17.63
CA ARG A 108 5.91 16.43 18.24
C ARG A 108 5.41 15.32 19.17
N ARG A 109 4.41 15.62 20.02
CA ARG A 109 3.84 14.70 21.01
C ARG A 109 3.08 13.51 20.39
N THR A 110 2.48 13.71 19.22
CA THR A 110 1.65 12.72 18.52
C THR A 110 2.26 12.29 17.19
N ARG A 111 3.55 12.55 16.93
CA ARG A 111 4.23 12.30 15.64
C ARG A 111 4.23 10.83 15.16
N THR A 112 3.86 9.90 16.04
CA THR A 112 3.69 8.48 15.77
C THR A 112 2.25 8.13 15.42
N GLU A 113 1.30 8.98 15.71
CA GLU A 113 -0.11 8.79 15.40
C GLU A 113 -0.38 9.00 13.91
N HIS A 114 -1.24 8.14 13.38
CA HIS A 114 -1.74 8.26 12.03
C HIS A 114 -3.25 8.18 12.06
N ARG A 115 -3.88 9.06 11.28
CA ARG A 115 -5.31 9.06 11.04
C ARG A 115 -5.60 8.33 9.74
N LEU A 116 -6.59 7.44 9.78
CA LEU A 116 -7.12 6.79 8.58
C LEU A 116 -8.03 7.76 7.80
N LEU A 117 -7.70 8.05 6.55
CA LEU A 117 -8.49 8.95 5.71
C LEU A 117 -9.38 8.21 4.72
N ALA A 118 -8.88 7.13 4.13
CA ALA A 118 -9.60 6.32 3.15
C ALA A 118 -9.06 4.88 3.13
N GLN A 119 -9.86 3.95 2.62
CA GLN A 119 -9.50 2.54 2.44
C GLN A 119 -10.12 2.01 1.14
N SER A 120 -9.52 0.96 0.60
CA SER A 120 -10.19 0.13 -0.41
C SER A 120 -11.17 -0.83 0.27
N ASP A 121 -11.88 -1.60 -0.54
CA ASP A 121 -12.53 -2.83 -0.08
C ASP A 121 -11.50 -3.83 0.47
N VAL A 122 -12.02 -4.81 1.22
CA VAL A 122 -11.25 -5.93 1.76
C VAL A 122 -11.19 -7.03 0.69
N PHE A 123 -9.97 -7.44 0.32
CA PHE A 123 -9.76 -8.51 -0.65
C PHE A 123 -9.33 -9.80 0.07
N PRO A 124 -10.10 -10.89 -0.04
CA PRO A 124 -9.64 -12.20 0.42
C PRO A 124 -8.51 -12.70 -0.51
N VAL A 125 -7.45 -13.26 0.07
CA VAL A 125 -6.24 -13.61 -0.70
C VAL A 125 -5.83 -15.09 -0.67
N LYS A 126 -6.67 -15.96 -0.11
CA LYS A 126 -6.36 -17.39 0.06
C LYS A 126 -6.00 -18.07 -1.28
N THR A 127 -6.74 -17.77 -2.34
CA THR A 127 -6.55 -18.37 -3.67
C THR A 127 -5.33 -17.83 -4.42
N TYR A 128 -4.65 -16.82 -3.87
CA TYR A 128 -3.51 -16.16 -4.48
C TYR A 128 -2.20 -16.38 -3.71
N LEU A 129 -2.19 -17.24 -2.69
CA LEU A 129 -0.97 -17.62 -1.98
C LEU A 129 0.08 -18.15 -2.98
N GLY A 130 1.35 -17.77 -2.77
CA GLY A 130 2.45 -18.05 -3.69
C GLY A 130 2.53 -17.18 -4.95
N SER A 131 1.59 -16.24 -5.15
CA SER A 131 1.54 -15.39 -6.35
C SER A 131 1.61 -13.89 -6.03
N ALA A 132 1.40 -13.04 -7.04
CA ALA A 132 1.42 -11.58 -6.90
C ALA A 132 0.16 -10.93 -7.54
N PRO A 133 -1.04 -11.12 -6.95
CA PRO A 133 -2.27 -10.55 -7.49
C PRO A 133 -2.24 -9.02 -7.50
N THR A 134 -2.82 -8.45 -8.56
CA THR A 134 -3.14 -7.02 -8.66
C THR A 134 -4.63 -6.83 -8.45
N PHE A 135 -5.01 -5.96 -7.52
CA PHE A 135 -6.39 -5.63 -7.23
C PHE A 135 -6.70 -4.24 -7.78
N VAL A 136 -7.55 -4.18 -8.80
CA VAL A 136 -8.09 -2.93 -9.34
C VAL A 136 -9.22 -2.45 -8.43
N LEU A 137 -9.26 -1.15 -8.14
CA LEU A 137 -10.27 -0.57 -7.27
C LEU A 137 -11.49 -0.14 -8.09
N ASP A 138 -12.67 -0.63 -7.72
CA ASP A 138 -13.95 -0.22 -8.32
C ASP A 138 -14.14 1.30 -8.25
N LYS A 139 -13.73 1.89 -7.12
CA LYS A 139 -13.74 3.34 -6.89
C LYS A 139 -12.32 3.81 -6.59
N PRO A 140 -11.71 4.64 -7.47
CA PRO A 140 -10.40 5.21 -7.20
C PRO A 140 -10.38 6.03 -5.91
N ILE A 141 -9.36 5.82 -5.07
CA ILE A 141 -9.21 6.53 -3.80
C ILE A 141 -8.48 7.84 -4.04
N LYS A 142 -9.13 8.97 -3.77
CA LYS A 142 -8.49 10.28 -3.82
C LYS A 142 -7.44 10.40 -2.71
N VAL A 143 -6.25 10.88 -3.08
CA VAL A 143 -5.13 11.10 -2.17
C VAL A 143 -4.61 12.54 -2.27
N SER A 144 -4.17 13.08 -1.14
CA SER A 144 -3.54 14.39 -1.06
C SER A 144 -2.05 14.27 -0.76
N ARG A 145 -1.28 15.29 -1.15
CA ARG A 145 0.15 15.39 -0.86
C ARG A 145 0.40 15.23 0.65
N GLY A 146 1.44 14.46 0.99
CA GLY A 146 1.84 14.21 2.38
C GLY A 146 1.10 13.05 3.06
N THR A 147 0.11 12.44 2.40
CA THR A 147 -0.49 11.18 2.86
C THR A 147 0.39 9.97 2.50
N ILE A 148 0.24 8.89 3.24
CA ILE A 148 1.02 7.65 3.07
C ILE A 148 0.04 6.53 2.70
N VAL A 149 0.41 5.73 1.69
CA VAL A 149 -0.36 4.52 1.36
C VAL A 149 0.22 3.32 2.11
N ALA A 150 -0.60 2.71 2.96
CA ALA A 150 -0.25 1.58 3.80
C ALA A 150 -0.98 0.31 3.35
N LEU A 151 -0.37 -0.84 3.61
CA LEU A 151 -1.03 -2.14 3.53
C LEU A 151 -1.70 -2.43 4.88
N THR A 152 -2.98 -2.76 4.85
CA THR A 152 -3.73 -3.23 6.02
C THR A 152 -4.07 -4.70 5.82
N THR A 153 -3.80 -5.51 6.84
CA THR A 153 -4.27 -6.89 6.94
C THR A 153 -5.36 -6.97 8.02
N PRO A 154 -6.65 -6.97 7.64
CA PRO A 154 -7.74 -7.13 8.61
C PRO A 154 -7.65 -8.43 9.39
N THR A 155 -7.21 -9.50 8.74
CA THR A 155 -6.92 -10.81 9.32
C THR A 155 -5.42 -11.09 9.31
N TRP A 156 -4.89 -11.64 8.22
CA TRP A 156 -3.46 -11.84 8.03
C TRP A 156 -3.10 -11.95 6.54
N ALA A 157 -1.82 -11.80 6.21
CA ALA A 157 -1.29 -12.13 4.89
C ALA A 157 0.24 -12.37 4.92
N PRO A 158 0.79 -13.35 4.19
CA PRO A 158 2.22 -13.62 4.12
C PRO A 158 2.95 -12.69 3.13
N ALA A 159 2.75 -11.38 3.27
CA ALA A 159 3.31 -10.35 2.39
C ALA A 159 4.56 -9.68 3.00
N LEU A 160 5.50 -10.49 3.50
CA LEU A 160 6.65 -10.02 4.28
C LEU A 160 7.95 -10.72 3.88
N ALA A 161 9.04 -9.96 3.78
CA ALA A 161 10.42 -10.45 3.84
C ALA A 161 11.05 -10.07 5.19
N VAL A 162 11.89 -10.95 5.71
CA VAL A 162 12.70 -10.75 6.94
C VAL A 162 14.15 -11.13 6.69
N GLY A 163 15.06 -10.79 7.63
CA GLY A 163 16.48 -11.08 7.50
C GLY A 163 17.22 -10.17 6.52
N LEU A 164 16.67 -9.00 6.21
CA LEU A 164 17.28 -8.01 5.33
C LEU A 164 18.32 -7.14 6.06
N LYS A 165 19.02 -6.29 5.32
CA LYS A 165 19.90 -5.26 5.90
C LYS A 165 19.09 -4.28 6.79
N ARG A 166 19.77 -3.65 7.77
CA ARG A 166 19.15 -2.73 8.76
C ARG A 166 18.62 -1.42 8.15
N ASP A 167 18.90 -1.15 6.89
CA ASP A 167 18.33 -0.05 6.10
C ASP A 167 16.91 -0.37 5.58
N HIS A 168 16.38 -1.57 5.83
CA HIS A 168 14.97 -1.88 5.66
C HIS A 168 14.20 -1.67 6.97
N LEU A 169 13.23 -0.75 6.96
CA LEU A 169 12.38 -0.43 8.10
C LEU A 169 10.92 -0.22 7.67
N TRP A 170 10.01 -0.99 8.26
CA TRP A 170 8.58 -0.74 8.17
C TRP A 170 7.98 -0.38 9.53
N ARG A 171 6.90 0.41 9.50
CA ARG A 171 6.19 0.86 10.69
C ARG A 171 4.81 0.23 10.74
N ALA A 172 4.37 -0.11 11.94
CA ALA A 172 3.08 -0.76 12.16
C ALA A 172 2.22 0.00 13.16
N SER A 173 0.91 -0.10 13.00
CA SER A 173 -0.13 0.43 13.88
C SER A 173 -0.24 -0.26 15.25
N ARG A 174 0.88 -0.74 15.80
CA ARG A 174 1.00 -1.28 17.15
C ARG A 174 1.54 -0.20 18.10
N PRO A 175 1.03 -0.11 19.34
CA PRO A 175 1.61 0.74 20.37
C PRO A 175 3.08 0.38 20.65
N LYS A 176 3.85 1.37 21.09
CA LYS A 176 5.23 1.13 21.55
C LYS A 176 5.21 0.09 22.69
N GLY A 177 6.16 -0.85 22.67
CA GLY A 177 6.24 -1.93 23.66
C GLY A 177 5.27 -3.10 23.43
N ARG A 178 4.51 -3.10 22.32
CA ARG A 178 3.59 -4.18 21.94
C ARG A 178 3.91 -4.75 20.55
N CYS A 179 5.17 -4.67 20.12
CA CYS A 179 5.57 -5.02 18.75
C CYS A 179 5.46 -6.53 18.50
N ASP A 180 5.75 -7.35 19.50
CA ASP A 180 5.70 -8.81 19.39
C ASP A 180 4.31 -9.39 19.66
N ASN A 181 3.35 -8.55 20.08
CA ASN A 181 1.98 -8.98 20.31
C ASN A 181 1.22 -9.05 18.97
N VAL A 182 1.43 -10.14 18.23
CA VAL A 182 0.85 -10.38 16.90
C VAL A 182 -0.65 -10.73 16.93
N SER A 183 -1.21 -11.09 18.09
CA SER A 183 -2.64 -11.40 18.26
C SER A 183 -3.50 -10.14 18.47
N GLN A 184 -2.89 -9.04 18.93
CA GLN A 184 -3.57 -7.75 19.11
C GLN A 184 -4.15 -7.25 17.78
N ARG A 185 -5.42 -6.80 17.85
CA ARG A 185 -6.11 -6.07 16.77
C ARG A 185 -5.55 -4.65 16.61
N ALA A 186 -4.48 -4.54 15.83
CA ALA A 186 -3.76 -3.30 15.59
C ALA A 186 -4.20 -2.59 14.29
N GLN A 187 -4.90 -3.25 13.38
CA GLN A 187 -5.38 -2.70 12.12
C GLN A 187 -6.27 -1.46 12.32
N LEU A 188 -6.22 -0.52 11.38
CA LEU A 188 -7.20 0.56 11.27
C LEU A 188 -8.34 0.09 10.36
N VAL A 189 -9.58 0.08 10.87
CA VAL A 189 -10.78 -0.40 10.15
C VAL A 189 -11.91 0.64 10.10
N ARG A 190 -11.83 1.70 10.92
CA ARG A 190 -12.83 2.76 10.97
C ARG A 190 -12.23 4.04 10.41
N LEU A 191 -12.84 4.61 9.38
CA LEU A 191 -12.42 5.90 8.83
C LEU A 191 -12.33 6.96 9.94
N MET A 192 -11.37 7.87 9.79
CA MET A 192 -11.04 8.93 10.73
C MET A 192 -10.50 8.49 12.10
N SER A 193 -10.44 7.18 12.38
CA SER A 193 -9.78 6.65 13.56
C SER A 193 -8.29 6.99 13.56
N ILE A 194 -7.73 7.10 14.77
CA ILE A 194 -6.33 7.40 15.01
C ILE A 194 -5.71 6.20 15.72
N LYS A 195 -4.55 5.75 15.26
CA LYS A 195 -3.75 4.75 15.98
C LYS A 195 -2.28 5.16 16.04
N PRO A 196 -1.57 4.77 17.11
CA PRO A 196 -0.13 4.93 17.18
C PRO A 196 0.56 3.95 16.23
N PHE A 197 1.55 4.44 15.49
CA PHE A 197 2.53 3.64 14.76
C PHE A 197 3.83 3.59 15.57
N GLY A 198 3.73 2.96 16.74
CA GLY A 198 4.78 2.93 17.75
C GLY A 198 5.86 1.89 17.48
N CYS A 199 5.57 0.88 16.66
CA CYS A 199 6.50 -0.20 16.32
C CYS A 199 7.21 0.06 15.00
N SER A 200 8.52 -0.17 15.03
CA SER A 200 9.43 -0.09 13.89
C SER A 200 10.16 -1.43 13.78
N TYR A 201 9.98 -2.11 12.68
CA TYR A 201 10.58 -3.42 12.44
C TYR A 201 11.72 -3.23 11.44
N LEU A 202 12.94 -3.46 11.92
CA LEU A 202 14.15 -3.43 11.12
C LEU A 202 14.32 -4.76 10.39
N THR A 203 15.18 -4.78 9.37
CA THR A 203 15.56 -6.01 8.64
C THR A 203 14.38 -6.68 7.94
N ALA A 204 13.30 -5.92 7.68
CA ALA A 204 12.05 -6.46 7.15
C ALA A 204 11.41 -5.52 6.11
N ARG A 205 10.73 -6.12 5.13
CA ARG A 205 10.06 -5.44 4.02
C ARG A 205 8.63 -5.93 3.82
N LEU A 206 7.70 -5.00 3.65
CA LEU A 206 6.34 -5.30 3.17
C LEU A 206 6.33 -5.46 1.64
N TYR A 207 5.61 -6.46 1.14
CA TYR A 207 5.47 -6.75 -0.29
C TYR A 207 4.16 -6.27 -0.88
N TYR A 208 4.12 -4.98 -1.18
CA TYR A 208 3.05 -4.41 -1.99
C TYR A 208 3.57 -3.28 -2.86
N THR A 209 2.86 -2.99 -3.94
CA THR A 209 3.00 -1.78 -4.75
C THR A 209 1.64 -1.13 -4.94
N VAL A 210 1.63 0.14 -5.32
CA VAL A 210 0.39 0.91 -5.47
C VAL A 210 0.43 1.68 -6.78
N THR A 211 -0.55 1.42 -7.64
CA THR A 211 -0.76 2.14 -8.88
C THR A 211 -1.47 3.46 -8.59
N TYR A 212 -0.72 4.54 -8.75
CA TYR A 212 -1.10 5.90 -8.41
C TYR A 212 -1.05 6.78 -9.66
N VAL A 213 -2.12 7.53 -9.91
CA VAL A 213 -2.25 8.49 -11.00
C VAL A 213 -2.24 9.90 -10.40
N PRO A 214 -1.15 10.67 -10.54
CA PRO A 214 -1.08 12.06 -10.09
C PRO A 214 -2.04 12.95 -10.88
N ASP A 215 -2.55 13.98 -10.22
CA ASP A 215 -3.30 15.02 -10.92
C ASP A 215 -2.38 15.80 -11.88
N ASN A 216 -2.92 16.12 -13.06
CA ASN A 216 -2.22 16.86 -14.12
C ASN A 216 -2.08 18.37 -13.84
N ARG A 217 -2.49 18.85 -12.66
CA ARG A 217 -2.44 20.29 -12.34
C ARG A 217 -1.01 20.72 -11.99
N PRO A 218 -0.55 21.89 -12.47
CA PRO A 218 0.69 22.52 -12.00
C PRO A 218 0.66 22.68 -10.48
N GLN A 219 1.81 22.49 -9.82
CA GLN A 219 1.92 22.76 -8.39
C GLN A 219 1.97 24.27 -8.18
N SER A 220 0.99 24.84 -7.48
CA SER A 220 1.03 26.19 -6.92
C SER A 220 1.92 26.26 -5.69
#